data_AF-A0A1I6QK03-F1
#
_entry.id   AF-A0A1I6QK03-F1
#
_cell.length_a   1.000
_cell.length_b   1.000
_cell.length_c   1.000
_cell.angle_alpha   90.00
_cell.angle_beta   90.00
_cell.angle_gamma   90.00
#
_symmetry.space_group_name_H-M   'P 1'
#
loop_
_entity.id
_entity.type
_entity.pdbx_description
1 polymer ?
#
loop_
_entity_poly.entity_id
_entity_poly.type
_entity_poly.pdbx_seq_one_letter_code
_entity_poly.pdbx_strand_id
1 'polypeptide(L)'
;MVLAAIVLLAAVIQAPVSAAAAPAAKKNAAAPIMVVIDGKPLTPTTAAPQMYKGSLLLPMKWIFDGLGVKAVVQQGRIEMTRGLNRWSARVNDTMLQTANQNIRLSQAPVIINGRVYVSARLVSIVSGKNVNYDAKQQQVVIGYSEADLKVYQRTLFEAAMSSDAVTIRKMLERGVDPNLKLVKMFGNNVPIEYTVMKGSTEGTRALLEYGADVKLSSRDLVSEAILNQNAELLDLLLSQGYDVNKPNRDGWTYLESASGVIGRSSNESMYVNQYPKAEIVQTLLAHGADPGLDSSLYTAVQWSSYPIVQLLLKAGADPYKKNRFQDTPYSMAVSRGTTKWLTVQDKQPLIPELHINDAQGVPVESGTIFIQSAEGRYDLDRWVNWEGLTAYAELPDGLYNIVSVRTYRTTNVLNKPIRVQNGRFENETLQLQKPNVTGTALFENATVNRSGQVNIYNDRNSYICDVVLNNGKFELYLPPGTYSFGQYFEFTGNTYSAKGTISVLAEGSTTATVTVSASKYVYPQS
;
A
#
# COMPACT_ATOMS: atom_id res chain seq x y z
N MET A 1 -69.42 50.76 2.05
CA MET A 1 -70.29 51.31 3.11
C MET A 1 -69.73 50.88 4.47
N VAL A 2 -69.44 51.85 5.34
CA VAL A 2 -69.48 51.77 6.83
C VAL A 2 -68.37 50.93 7.50
N LEU A 3 -67.30 51.57 7.98
CA LEU A 3 -67.00 52.04 9.37
C LEU A 3 -66.53 50.93 10.33
N ALA A 4 -65.38 51.13 10.99
CA ALA A 4 -65.35 51.68 12.35
C ALA A 4 -63.94 51.59 12.96
N ALA A 5 -63.42 52.75 13.36
CA ALA A 5 -62.27 52.91 14.24
C ALA A 5 -62.68 52.68 15.70
N ILE A 6 -61.76 52.18 16.53
CA ILE A 6 -61.83 52.35 17.99
C ILE A 6 -60.56 53.04 18.45
N VAL A 7 -60.76 54.26 18.91
CA VAL A 7 -59.86 55.09 19.70
C VAL A 7 -60.16 54.78 21.17
N LEU A 8 -59.13 54.63 22.01
CA LEU A 8 -59.27 54.92 23.43
C LEU A 8 -58.05 55.69 23.94
N LEU A 9 -58.34 56.91 24.39
CA LEU A 9 -57.48 57.87 25.07
C LEU A 9 -57.25 57.46 26.53
N ALA A 10 -56.06 57.73 27.06
CA ALA A 10 -55.80 58.37 28.36
C ALA A 10 -54.28 58.45 28.59
N ALA A 11 -53.64 59.42 29.22
CA ALA A 11 -53.94 60.78 29.64
C ALA A 11 -52.55 61.32 30.03
N VAL A 12 -52.19 62.51 29.55
CA VAL A 12 -50.90 63.15 29.82
C VAL A 12 -50.97 63.85 31.18
N ILE A 13 -50.04 63.54 32.07
CA ILE A 13 -49.69 64.40 33.22
C ILE A 13 -48.21 64.75 33.09
N GLN A 14 -47.92 66.04 32.88
CA GLN A 14 -46.58 66.61 32.92
C GLN A 14 -46.18 66.96 34.35
N ALA A 15 -44.91 66.70 34.70
CA ALA A 15 -44.19 67.37 35.79
C ALA A 15 -42.66 67.30 35.47
N PRO A 16 -41.81 68.16 36.03
CA PRO A 16 -40.98 69.09 35.27
C PRO A 16 -39.56 68.62 34.96
N VAL A 17 -38.98 69.28 33.95
CA VAL A 17 -37.57 69.24 33.57
C VAL A 17 -36.69 69.66 34.76
N SER A 18 -35.88 68.74 35.26
CA SER A 18 -34.72 69.04 36.10
C SER A 18 -33.46 68.83 35.26
N ALA A 19 -32.68 69.90 35.10
CA ALA A 19 -31.39 69.88 34.44
C ALA A 19 -30.38 69.09 35.29
N ALA A 20 -30.17 67.83 34.96
CA ALA A 20 -29.03 67.05 35.43
C ALA A 20 -27.95 67.05 34.33
N ALA A 21 -26.77 67.53 34.69
CA ALA A 21 -25.60 67.68 33.82
C ALA A 21 -25.31 66.42 33.01
N ALA A 22 -25.09 66.60 31.71
CA ALA A 22 -24.57 65.55 30.83
C ALA A 22 -23.22 65.06 31.36
N PRO A 23 -23.03 63.75 31.62
CA PRO A 23 -21.72 63.23 31.97
C PRO A 23 -20.79 63.42 30.76
N ALA A 24 -19.62 63.99 31.03
CA ALA A 24 -18.56 64.20 30.06
C ALA A 24 -18.37 62.97 29.16
N ALA A 25 -18.40 63.18 27.85
CA ALA A 25 -18.16 62.16 26.85
C ALA A 25 -16.83 61.44 27.15
N LYS A 26 -16.91 60.17 27.57
CA LYS A 26 -15.74 59.29 27.62
C LYS A 26 -15.13 59.28 26.22
N LYS A 27 -13.86 59.66 26.10
CA LYS A 27 -13.05 59.41 24.90
C LYS A 27 -13.30 57.96 24.45
N ASN A 28 -13.88 57.78 23.27
CA ASN A 28 -14.03 56.46 22.65
C ASN A 28 -12.66 55.79 22.62
N ALA A 29 -12.47 54.76 23.44
CA ALA A 29 -11.30 53.89 23.32
C ALA A 29 -11.35 53.28 21.92
N ALA A 30 -10.28 53.44 21.15
CA ALA A 30 -10.16 52.83 19.83
C ALA A 30 -10.44 51.32 19.95
N ALA A 31 -11.17 50.76 18.98
CA ALA A 31 -11.47 49.33 18.97
C ALA A 31 -10.16 48.51 19.10
N PRO A 32 -10.16 47.41 19.88
CA PRO A 32 -8.95 46.65 20.13
C PRO A 32 -8.43 46.00 18.84
N ILE A 33 -7.11 45.98 18.67
CA ILE A 33 -6.46 45.34 17.53
C ILE A 33 -6.67 43.82 17.61
N MET A 34 -7.27 43.24 16.58
CA MET A 34 -7.51 41.80 16.43
C MET A 34 -6.23 41.07 16.00
N VAL A 35 -6.08 39.80 16.35
CA VAL A 35 -4.96 38.97 15.91
C VAL A 35 -5.48 37.72 15.23
N VAL A 36 -4.93 37.39 14.06
CA VAL A 36 -5.22 36.18 13.29
C VAL A 36 -3.91 35.42 13.08
N ILE A 37 -3.89 34.14 13.42
CA ILE A 37 -2.73 33.26 13.23
C ILE A 37 -3.13 32.14 12.28
N ASP A 38 -2.42 32.01 11.15
CA ASP A 38 -2.71 31.03 10.09
C ASP A 38 -4.19 31.01 9.67
N GLY A 39 -4.77 32.20 9.49
CA GLY A 39 -6.18 32.36 9.11
C GLY A 39 -7.19 32.18 10.24
N LYS A 40 -6.76 31.79 11.45
CA LYS A 40 -7.64 31.60 12.62
C LYS A 40 -7.57 32.79 13.58
N PRO A 41 -8.69 33.46 13.90
CA PRO A 41 -8.71 34.51 14.91
C PRO A 41 -8.27 33.98 16.28
N LEU A 42 -7.33 34.68 16.93
CA LEU A 42 -6.89 34.36 18.27
C LEU A 42 -7.92 34.88 19.29
N THR A 43 -8.27 34.07 20.28
CA THR A 43 -9.28 34.45 21.29
C THR A 43 -8.85 35.73 22.00
N PRO A 44 -9.68 36.80 22.00
CA PRO A 44 -9.31 38.07 22.62
C PRO A 44 -8.96 37.94 24.10
N THR A 45 -8.02 38.76 24.57
CA THR A 45 -7.66 38.84 26.00
C THR A 45 -7.72 40.28 26.49
N THR A 46 -7.53 40.47 27.79
CA THR A 46 -7.44 41.81 28.39
C THR A 46 -6.17 42.58 27.98
N ALA A 47 -5.23 41.97 27.27
CA ALA A 47 -4.11 42.66 26.63
C ALA A 47 -4.29 42.61 25.10
N ALA A 48 -4.40 43.78 24.47
CA ALA A 48 -4.45 43.90 23.02
C ALA A 48 -3.09 44.37 22.47
N PRO A 49 -2.77 44.06 21.21
CA PRO A 49 -1.67 44.72 20.51
C PRO A 49 -1.86 46.24 20.54
N GLN A 50 -0.76 46.99 20.60
CA GLN A 50 -0.82 48.44 20.70
C GLN A 50 0.39 49.10 20.03
N MET A 51 0.20 50.33 19.56
CA MET A 51 1.29 51.15 19.05
C MET A 51 2.06 51.78 20.21
N TYR A 52 3.37 51.59 20.23
CA TYR A 52 4.28 52.16 21.23
C TYR A 52 5.49 52.77 20.53
N LYS A 53 5.68 54.09 20.68
CA LYS A 53 6.74 54.87 20.03
C LYS A 53 6.83 54.59 18.51
N GLY A 54 5.69 54.53 17.84
CA GLY A 54 5.60 54.27 16.39
C GLY A 54 5.75 52.81 15.97
N SER A 55 5.99 51.88 16.89
CA SER A 55 6.09 50.43 16.61
C SER A 55 4.88 49.67 17.11
N LEU A 56 4.39 48.69 16.33
CA LEU A 56 3.41 47.73 16.82
C LEU A 56 4.06 46.78 17.83
N LEU A 57 3.45 46.71 19.01
CA LEU A 57 3.82 45.81 20.09
C LEU A 57 2.71 44.81 20.39
N LEU A 58 3.14 43.58 20.67
CA LEU A 58 2.30 42.39 20.77
C LEU A 58 2.42 41.79 22.18
N PRO A 59 1.30 41.44 22.86
CA PRO A 59 1.35 40.82 24.18
C PRO A 59 2.07 39.46 24.11
N MET A 60 3.25 39.37 24.72
CA MET A 60 4.18 38.26 24.46
C MET A 60 3.58 36.90 24.78
N LYS A 61 3.05 36.73 26.00
CA LYS A 61 2.51 35.44 26.45
C LYS A 61 1.38 34.95 25.54
N TRP A 62 0.40 35.80 25.28
CA TRP A 62 -0.77 35.45 24.48
C TRP A 62 -0.39 35.05 23.05
N ILE A 63 0.51 35.81 22.42
CA ILE A 63 0.94 35.57 21.04
C ILE A 63 1.83 34.32 20.96
N PHE A 64 2.75 34.14 21.90
CA PHE A 64 3.65 32.99 21.91
C PHE A 64 2.95 31.70 22.28
N ASP A 65 1.99 31.71 23.20
CA ASP A 65 1.12 30.57 23.47
C ASP A 65 0.36 30.16 22.19
N GLY A 66 -0.19 31.13 21.44
CA GLY A 66 -0.86 30.90 20.15
C GLY A 66 0.06 30.43 19.02
N LEU A 67 1.38 30.64 19.13
CA LEU A 67 2.39 30.21 18.15
C LEU A 67 3.16 28.95 18.58
N GLY A 68 2.82 28.37 19.74
CA GLY A 68 3.56 27.24 20.32
C GLY A 68 5.01 27.58 20.70
N VAL A 69 5.30 28.85 20.96
CA VAL A 69 6.61 29.32 21.45
C VAL A 69 6.55 29.34 22.98
N LYS A 70 7.37 28.52 23.64
CA LYS A 70 7.48 28.57 25.11
C LYS A 70 8.37 29.75 25.48
N ALA A 71 7.86 30.70 26.26
CA ALA A 71 8.62 31.85 26.72
C ALA A 71 8.55 32.02 28.24
N VAL A 72 9.71 32.20 28.86
CA VAL A 72 9.86 32.37 30.31
C VAL A 72 10.61 33.66 30.58
N VAL A 73 10.12 34.45 31.55
CA VAL A 73 10.74 35.70 31.97
C VAL A 73 11.35 35.52 33.35
N GLN A 74 12.65 35.77 33.49
CA GLN A 74 13.38 35.72 34.76
C GLN A 74 14.34 36.91 34.86
N GLN A 75 14.19 37.73 35.91
CA GLN A 75 15.08 38.88 36.18
C GLN A 75 15.27 39.81 34.95
N GLY A 76 14.20 40.08 34.18
CA GLY A 76 14.25 40.93 32.99
C GLY A 76 14.82 40.27 31.73
N ARG A 77 15.25 39.00 31.80
CA ARG A 77 15.63 38.17 30.66
C ARG A 77 14.45 37.33 30.19
N ILE A 78 14.28 37.23 28.87
CA ILE A 78 13.22 36.49 28.19
C ILE A 78 13.88 35.33 27.46
N GLU A 79 13.64 34.11 27.90
CA GLU A 79 14.10 32.88 27.25
C GLU A 79 12.96 32.28 26.45
N MET A 80 13.19 32.01 25.16
CA MET A 80 12.18 31.54 24.22
C MET A 80 12.66 30.25 23.55
N THR A 81 11.77 29.27 23.43
CA THR A 81 12.06 27.97 22.80
C THR A 81 10.92 27.50 21.91
N ARG A 82 11.26 26.91 20.76
CA ARG A 82 10.32 26.23 19.87
C ARG A 82 11.04 25.09 19.15
N GLY A 83 10.69 23.85 19.50
CA GLY A 83 11.47 22.68 19.10
C GLY A 83 12.91 22.77 19.64
N LEU A 84 13.90 22.59 18.76
CA LEU A 84 15.32 22.71 19.10
C LEU A 84 15.84 24.17 19.09
N ASN A 85 15.05 25.11 18.56
CA ASN A 85 15.47 26.49 18.46
C ASN A 85 15.33 27.22 19.79
N ARG A 86 16.33 28.05 20.12
CA ARG A 86 16.40 28.84 21.35
C ARG A 86 16.77 30.28 21.04
N TRP A 87 16.13 31.21 21.74
CA TRP A 87 16.39 32.64 21.65
C TRP A 87 16.36 33.28 23.03
N SER A 88 17.18 34.31 23.23
CA SER A 88 17.24 35.07 24.47
C SER A 88 17.17 36.57 24.16
N ALA A 89 16.35 37.31 24.88
CA ALA A 89 16.27 38.77 24.80
C ALA A 89 16.22 39.38 26.21
N ARG A 90 16.50 40.68 26.34
CA ARG A 90 16.31 41.41 27.59
C ARG A 90 15.26 42.51 27.42
N VAL A 91 14.48 42.73 28.47
CA VAL A 91 13.57 43.88 28.54
C VAL A 91 14.39 45.16 28.44
N ASN A 92 13.92 46.11 27.63
CA ASN A 92 14.58 47.37 27.29
C ASN A 92 15.89 47.23 26.48
N ASP A 93 16.22 46.04 25.97
CA ASP A 93 17.34 45.83 25.04
C ASP A 93 16.81 45.46 23.64
N THR A 94 17.44 46.00 22.61
CA THR A 94 17.08 45.69 21.21
C THR A 94 17.81 44.46 20.67
N MET A 95 18.75 43.88 21.42
CA MET A 95 19.49 42.73 20.97
C MET A 95 18.76 41.41 21.29
N LEU A 96 18.49 40.64 20.24
CA LEU A 96 18.03 39.25 20.32
C LEU A 96 19.24 38.34 20.11
N GLN A 97 19.52 37.48 21.08
CA GLN A 97 20.53 36.42 20.96
C GLN A 97 19.88 35.18 20.34
N THR A 98 20.51 34.65 19.31
CA THR A 98 20.18 33.35 18.70
C THR A 98 21.35 32.39 18.95
N ALA A 99 21.22 31.12 18.55
CA ALA A 99 22.32 30.16 18.65
C ALA A 99 23.58 30.58 17.86
N ASN A 100 23.41 31.28 16.73
CA ASN A 100 24.51 31.52 15.77
C ASN A 100 24.93 32.99 15.68
N GLN A 101 24.08 33.92 16.11
CA GLN A 101 24.29 35.36 15.94
C GLN A 101 23.39 36.21 16.83
N ASN A 102 23.75 37.49 16.98
CA ASN A 102 22.91 38.50 17.60
C ASN A 102 22.17 39.30 16.53
N ILE A 103 20.86 39.45 16.67
CA ILE A 103 19.99 40.16 15.73
C ILE A 103 19.42 41.40 16.41
N ARG A 104 19.51 42.55 15.75
CA ARG A 104 18.89 43.78 16.24
C ARG A 104 17.38 43.81 15.93
N LEU A 105 16.58 44.05 16.96
CA LEU A 105 15.12 44.22 16.89
C LEU A 105 14.76 45.66 16.50
N SER A 106 13.57 45.85 15.94
CA SER A 106 13.03 47.17 15.61
C SER A 106 12.62 47.96 16.86
N GLN A 107 12.17 47.24 17.89
CA GLN A 107 11.79 47.79 19.19
C GLN A 107 12.10 46.74 20.26
N ALA A 108 12.70 47.19 21.37
CA ALA A 108 13.02 46.35 22.52
C ALA A 108 11.74 45.78 23.15
N PRO A 109 11.77 44.57 23.73
CA PRO A 109 10.72 44.11 24.61
C PRO A 109 10.53 45.09 25.77
N VAL A 110 9.28 45.42 26.11
CA VAL A 110 8.97 46.39 27.17
C VAL A 110 7.88 45.86 28.09
N ILE A 111 7.83 46.37 29.31
CA ILE A 111 6.75 46.08 30.26
C ILE A 111 5.75 47.24 30.22
N ILE A 112 4.49 46.93 29.89
CA ILE A 112 3.38 47.89 29.89
C ILE A 112 2.28 47.30 30.77
N ASN A 113 1.89 48.02 31.82
CA ASN A 113 0.87 47.59 32.79
C ASN A 113 1.12 46.16 33.33
N GLY A 114 2.36 45.86 33.71
CA GLY A 114 2.76 44.57 34.27
C GLY A 114 2.85 43.42 33.26
N ARG A 115 2.70 43.67 31.96
CA ARG A 115 2.78 42.65 30.91
C ARG A 115 3.94 42.91 29.97
N VAL A 116 4.62 41.85 29.54
CA VAL A 116 5.69 41.94 28.55
C VAL A 116 5.09 42.03 27.16
N TYR A 117 5.52 43.05 26.42
CA TYR A 117 5.20 43.26 25.03
C TYR A 117 6.46 43.11 24.18
N VAL A 118 6.29 42.52 22.99
CA VAL A 118 7.36 42.23 22.04
C VAL A 118 7.07 42.83 20.68
N SER A 119 8.11 43.17 19.93
CA SER A 119 7.96 43.74 18.59
C SER A 119 7.51 42.70 17.57
N ALA A 120 6.79 43.15 16.53
CA ALA A 120 6.42 42.30 15.39
C ALA A 120 7.63 41.58 14.78
N ARG A 121 8.81 42.24 14.74
CA ARG A 121 10.07 41.63 14.28
C ARG A 121 10.52 40.48 15.16
N LEU A 122 10.44 40.61 16.49
CA LEU A 122 10.78 39.51 17.40
C LEU A 122 9.82 38.33 17.19
N VAL A 123 8.51 38.59 17.12
CA VAL A 123 7.49 37.56 16.84
C VAL A 123 7.77 36.86 15.51
N SER A 124 8.09 37.61 14.47
CA SER A 124 8.42 37.06 13.15
C SER A 124 9.64 36.13 13.19
N ILE A 125 10.73 36.55 13.86
CA ILE A 125 11.96 35.75 13.96
C ILE A 125 11.73 34.44 14.70
N VAL A 126 11.07 34.47 15.86
CA VAL A 126 10.93 33.26 16.71
C VAL A 126 9.87 32.29 16.18
N SER A 127 8.90 32.79 15.42
CA SER A 127 7.87 31.96 14.78
C SER A 127 8.24 31.49 13.38
N GLY A 128 9.16 32.19 12.71
CA GLY A 128 9.44 32.00 11.28
C GLY A 128 8.28 32.40 10.38
N LYS A 129 7.38 33.27 10.86
CA LYS A 129 6.18 33.73 10.15
C LYS A 129 6.25 35.23 9.89
N ASN A 130 5.54 35.68 8.86
CA ASN A 130 5.33 37.10 8.63
C ASN A 130 4.34 37.66 9.65
N VAL A 131 4.55 38.90 10.08
CA VAL A 131 3.65 39.62 10.97
C VAL A 131 3.25 40.90 10.24
N ASN A 132 2.02 40.93 9.72
CA ASN A 132 1.48 42.06 8.99
C ASN A 132 0.40 42.77 9.81
N TYR A 133 0.39 44.10 9.80
CA TYR A 133 -0.61 44.89 10.50
C TYR A 133 -1.42 45.72 9.51
N ASP A 134 -2.70 45.40 9.40
CA ASP A 134 -3.67 46.20 8.66
C ASP A 134 -4.28 47.25 9.60
N ALA A 135 -3.84 48.50 9.44
CA ALA A 135 -4.33 49.62 10.22
C ALA A 135 -5.80 49.97 9.91
N LYS A 136 -6.30 49.67 8.70
CA LYS A 136 -7.70 49.94 8.33
C LYS A 136 -8.63 48.93 9.00
N GLN A 137 -8.22 47.67 9.06
CA GLN A 137 -9.00 46.61 9.68
C GLN A 137 -8.71 46.45 11.19
N GLN A 138 -7.75 47.20 11.73
CA GLN A 138 -7.25 47.02 13.10
C GLN A 138 -6.91 45.56 13.38
N GLN A 139 -6.15 44.93 12.48
CA GLN A 139 -5.88 43.50 12.51
C GLN A 139 -4.40 43.19 12.29
N VAL A 140 -3.85 42.29 13.10
CA VAL A 140 -2.53 41.69 12.90
C VAL A 140 -2.71 40.28 12.35
N VAL A 141 -2.11 40.00 11.21
CA VAL A 141 -2.07 38.67 10.60
C VAL A 141 -0.68 38.09 10.77
N ILE A 142 -0.59 36.92 11.40
CA ILE A 142 0.65 36.17 11.61
C ILE A 142 0.55 34.86 10.82
N GLY A 143 1.40 34.67 9.81
CA GLY A 143 1.30 33.53 8.92
C GLY A 143 2.43 33.45 7.89
N TYR A 144 2.39 32.45 7.04
CA TYR A 144 3.30 32.33 5.90
C TYR A 144 2.90 33.28 4.76
N SER A 145 3.87 33.74 3.95
CA SER A 145 3.51 34.46 2.73
C SER A 145 2.91 33.52 1.69
N GLU A 146 2.19 34.07 0.71
CA GLU A 146 1.73 33.29 -0.43
C GLU A 146 2.88 32.60 -1.20
N ALA A 147 4.05 33.25 -1.26
CA ALA A 147 5.23 32.67 -1.89
C ALA A 147 5.75 31.45 -1.11
N ASP A 148 5.81 31.54 0.22
CA ASP A 148 6.21 30.42 1.09
C ASP A 148 5.23 29.25 0.96
N LEU A 149 3.92 29.52 1.01
CA LEU A 149 2.89 28.49 0.88
C LEU A 149 2.95 27.78 -0.48
N LYS A 150 3.26 28.49 -1.58
CA LYS A 150 3.48 27.86 -2.89
C LYS A 150 4.69 26.92 -2.88
N VAL A 151 5.79 27.31 -2.23
CA VAL A 151 6.97 26.45 -2.07
C VAL A 151 6.61 25.23 -1.24
N TYR A 152 5.94 25.40 -0.10
CA TYR A 152 5.53 24.29 0.75
C TYR A 152 4.53 23.34 0.07
N GLN A 153 3.61 23.87 -0.74
CA GLN A 153 2.69 23.04 -1.53
C GLN A 153 3.47 22.17 -2.52
N ARG A 154 4.47 22.74 -3.20
CA ARG A 154 5.34 21.97 -4.08
C ARG A 154 6.11 20.90 -3.31
N THR A 155 6.68 21.25 -2.15
CA THR A 155 7.39 20.30 -1.28
C THR A 155 6.48 19.17 -0.78
N LEU A 156 5.19 19.43 -0.55
CA LEU A 156 4.21 18.38 -0.21
C LEU A 156 4.10 17.33 -1.33
N PHE A 157 4.00 17.76 -2.59
CA PHE A 157 3.98 16.84 -3.74
C PHE A 157 5.27 16.03 -3.86
N GLU A 158 6.43 16.69 -3.75
CA GLU A 158 7.75 16.04 -3.82
C GLU A 158 7.90 14.99 -2.71
N ALA A 159 7.49 15.32 -1.47
CA ALA A 159 7.50 14.40 -0.34
C ALA A 159 6.52 13.23 -0.52
N ALA A 160 5.34 13.46 -1.09
CA ALA A 160 4.38 12.40 -1.42
C ALA A 160 4.94 11.42 -2.45
N MET A 161 5.66 11.92 -3.47
CA MET A 161 6.31 11.09 -4.48
C MET A 161 7.47 10.24 -3.93
N SER A 162 8.14 10.71 -2.88
CA SER A 162 9.24 10.01 -2.21
C SER A 162 8.82 9.26 -0.94
N SER A 163 7.52 9.19 -0.64
CA SER A 163 6.97 8.56 0.57
C SER A 163 7.51 9.12 1.90
N ASP A 164 7.89 10.40 1.93
CA ASP A 164 8.41 11.06 3.14
C ASP A 164 7.25 11.59 4.01
N ALA A 165 6.67 10.70 4.81
CA ALA A 165 5.57 11.01 5.71
C ALA A 165 5.90 12.13 6.72
N VAL A 166 7.16 12.25 7.14
CA VAL A 166 7.60 13.30 8.08
C VAL A 166 7.53 14.67 7.42
N THR A 167 8.03 14.79 6.19
CA THR A 167 7.96 16.04 5.44
C THR A 167 6.53 16.38 5.04
N ILE A 168 5.70 15.39 4.66
CA ILE A 168 4.26 15.57 4.42
C ILE A 168 3.59 16.24 5.62
N ARG A 169 3.72 15.66 6.82
CA ARG A 169 3.15 16.21 8.07
C ARG A 169 3.64 17.64 8.32
N LYS A 170 4.95 17.86 8.20
CA LYS A 170 5.56 19.19 8.38
C LYS A 170 5.03 20.23 7.40
N MET A 171 4.68 19.86 6.16
CA MET A 171 4.11 20.81 5.20
C MET A 171 2.64 21.09 5.55
N LEU A 172 1.86 20.06 5.88
CA LEU A 172 0.45 20.20 6.28
C LEU A 172 0.28 21.04 7.55
N GLU A 173 1.17 20.88 8.54
CA GLU A 173 1.24 21.74 9.74
C GLU A 173 1.49 23.22 9.43
N ARG A 174 2.04 23.53 8.25
CA ARG A 174 2.24 24.91 7.77
C ARG A 174 1.02 25.47 7.04
N GLY A 175 -0.09 24.74 6.99
CA GLY A 175 -1.37 25.21 6.47
C GLY A 175 -1.50 25.15 4.95
N VAL A 176 -0.69 24.34 4.28
CA VAL A 176 -0.91 24.04 2.86
C VAL A 176 -2.14 23.15 2.71
N ASP A 177 -2.81 23.26 1.56
CA ASP A 177 -4.03 22.49 1.29
C ASP A 177 -3.67 21.08 0.78
N PRO A 178 -4.07 20.00 1.47
CA PRO A 178 -3.80 18.63 1.02
C PRO A 178 -4.46 18.27 -0.31
N ASN A 179 -5.42 19.07 -0.78
CA ASN A 179 -6.21 18.83 -1.99
C ASN A 179 -5.83 19.73 -3.16
N LEU A 180 -4.97 20.74 -2.93
CA LEU A 180 -4.61 21.70 -3.96
C LEU A 180 -3.82 21.02 -5.08
N LYS A 181 -4.33 21.14 -6.30
CA LYS A 181 -3.69 20.62 -7.51
C LYS A 181 -2.67 21.60 -8.07
N LEU A 182 -1.49 21.09 -8.41
CA LEU A 182 -0.43 21.85 -9.07
C LEU A 182 -0.33 21.44 -10.55
N VAL A 183 -1.37 21.76 -11.33
CA VAL A 183 -1.60 21.24 -12.69
C VAL A 183 -0.42 21.40 -13.64
N LYS A 184 0.29 22.53 -13.58
CA LYS A 184 1.45 22.81 -14.45
C LYS A 184 2.68 21.95 -14.14
N MET A 185 2.78 21.38 -12.94
CA MET A 185 3.95 20.64 -12.47
C MET A 185 3.67 19.14 -12.31
N PHE A 186 2.47 18.79 -11.85
CA PHE A 186 2.11 17.43 -11.45
C PHE A 186 0.84 16.92 -12.15
N GLY A 187 0.33 17.67 -13.14
CA GLY A 187 -0.92 17.34 -13.82
C GLY A 187 -2.13 17.41 -12.89
N ASN A 188 -3.20 16.69 -13.22
CA ASN A 188 -4.46 16.74 -12.47
C ASN A 188 -4.45 15.94 -11.15
N ASN A 189 -3.28 15.50 -10.69
CA ASN A 189 -3.11 14.66 -9.51
C ASN A 189 -3.22 15.48 -8.22
N VAL A 190 -3.68 14.82 -7.15
CA VAL A 190 -3.61 15.33 -5.78
C VAL A 190 -2.50 14.58 -5.01
N PRO A 191 -1.92 15.17 -3.94
CA PRO A 191 -0.83 14.55 -3.18
C PRO A 191 -1.07 13.10 -2.76
N ILE A 192 -2.30 12.76 -2.33
CA ILE A 192 -2.64 11.41 -1.85
C ILE A 192 -2.53 10.33 -2.91
N GLU A 193 -2.68 10.68 -4.20
CA GLU A 193 -2.48 9.70 -5.28
C GLU A 193 -1.04 9.17 -5.28
N TYR A 194 -0.05 10.02 -5.02
CA TYR A 194 1.35 9.63 -5.04
C TYR A 194 1.70 8.70 -3.88
N THR A 195 1.19 8.96 -2.68
CA THR A 195 1.45 8.10 -1.52
C THR A 195 0.83 6.72 -1.72
N VAL A 196 -0.38 6.65 -2.27
CA VAL A 196 -1.07 5.38 -2.56
C VAL A 196 -0.34 4.59 -3.66
N MET A 197 0.03 5.23 -4.78
CA MET A 197 0.78 4.57 -5.86
C MET A 197 2.11 3.98 -5.39
N LYS A 198 2.73 4.58 -4.37
CA LYS A 198 3.97 4.10 -3.76
C LYS A 198 3.75 3.09 -2.64
N GLY A 199 2.50 2.75 -2.31
CA GLY A 199 2.16 1.87 -1.20
C GLY A 199 2.48 2.47 0.18
N SER A 200 2.63 3.80 0.30
CA SER A 200 2.99 4.48 1.55
C SER A 200 1.78 4.64 2.46
N THR A 201 1.63 3.75 3.43
CA THR A 201 0.54 3.79 4.41
C THR A 201 0.61 5.06 5.26
N GLU A 202 1.78 5.41 5.77
CA GLU A 202 1.99 6.51 6.72
C GLU A 202 1.87 7.87 6.03
N GLY A 203 2.32 7.98 4.78
CA GLY A 203 2.12 9.19 3.96
C GLY A 203 0.64 9.41 3.64
N THR A 204 -0.06 8.32 3.29
CA THR A 204 -1.52 8.37 3.04
C THR A 204 -2.28 8.73 4.31
N ARG A 205 -1.93 8.12 5.45
CA ARG A 205 -2.51 8.41 6.76
C ARG A 205 -2.33 9.88 7.14
N ALA A 206 -1.12 10.41 6.98
CA ALA A 206 -0.83 11.82 7.24
C ALA A 206 -1.70 12.76 6.40
N LEU A 207 -1.90 12.47 5.12
CA LEU A 207 -2.75 13.29 4.24
C LEU A 207 -4.22 13.23 4.66
N LEU A 208 -4.74 12.03 4.96
CA LEU A 208 -6.13 11.84 5.42
C LEU A 208 -6.42 12.53 6.76
N GLU A 209 -5.49 12.44 7.73
CA GLU A 209 -5.61 13.13 9.03
C GLU A 209 -5.77 14.66 8.89
N TYR A 210 -5.23 15.24 7.81
CA TYR A 210 -5.33 16.67 7.51
C TYR A 210 -6.42 17.01 6.50
N GLY A 211 -7.29 16.06 6.14
CA GLY A 211 -8.47 16.31 5.32
C GLY A 211 -8.24 16.16 3.81
N ALA A 212 -7.28 15.34 3.39
CA ALA A 212 -7.20 14.93 1.99
C ALA A 212 -8.49 14.20 1.57
N ASP A 213 -9.11 14.64 0.48
CA ASP A 213 -10.33 14.06 -0.06
C ASP A 213 -9.98 13.05 -1.17
N VAL A 214 -10.20 11.78 -0.85
CA VAL A 214 -9.98 10.65 -1.76
C VAL A 214 -10.83 10.75 -3.03
N LYS A 215 -11.97 11.45 -3.00
CA LYS A 215 -12.89 11.61 -4.15
C LYS A 215 -12.36 12.55 -5.22
N LEU A 216 -11.37 13.37 -4.90
CA LEU A 216 -10.70 14.25 -5.87
C LEU A 216 -9.68 13.49 -6.73
N SER A 217 -9.36 12.25 -6.35
CA SER A 217 -8.54 11.39 -7.16
C SER A 217 -9.28 11.00 -8.44
N SER A 218 -8.57 11.09 -9.56
CA SER A 218 -9.06 10.51 -10.81
C SER A 218 -8.83 9.01 -10.87
N ARG A 219 -7.94 8.48 -10.02
CA ARG A 219 -7.48 7.09 -9.98
C ARG A 219 -8.37 6.22 -9.10
N ASP A 220 -8.28 4.92 -9.34
CA ASP A 220 -8.86 3.91 -8.47
C ASP A 220 -7.86 3.55 -7.36
N LEU A 221 -7.88 4.32 -6.26
CA LEU A 221 -6.92 4.17 -5.17
C LEU A 221 -7.01 2.80 -4.48
N VAL A 222 -8.19 2.18 -4.46
CA VAL A 222 -8.40 0.85 -3.86
C VAL A 222 -7.69 -0.22 -4.70
N SER A 223 -7.83 -0.18 -6.03
CA SER A 223 -7.08 -1.07 -6.93
C SER A 223 -5.56 -0.91 -6.75
N GLU A 224 -5.07 0.33 -6.60
CA GLU A 224 -3.64 0.58 -6.35
C GLU A 224 -3.17 -0.02 -5.02
N ALA A 225 -3.98 0.04 -3.95
CA ALA A 225 -3.63 -0.61 -2.68
C ALA A 225 -3.59 -2.14 -2.77
N ILE A 226 -4.52 -2.74 -3.54
CA ILE A 226 -4.54 -4.19 -3.85
C ILE A 226 -3.27 -4.57 -4.64
N LEU A 227 -2.90 -3.78 -5.66
CA LEU A 227 -1.67 -3.98 -6.46
C LEU A 227 -0.36 -3.82 -5.65
N ASN A 228 -0.41 -3.07 -4.55
CA ASN A 228 0.71 -2.96 -3.62
C ASN A 228 0.74 -4.09 -2.59
N GLN A 229 -0.28 -4.97 -2.56
CA GLN A 229 -0.41 -6.08 -1.60
C GLN A 229 -0.27 -5.58 -0.14
N ASN A 230 -0.82 -4.40 0.13
CA ASN A 230 -0.74 -3.69 1.41
C ASN A 230 -2.13 -3.59 2.06
N ALA A 231 -2.42 -4.53 2.95
CA ALA A 231 -3.70 -4.62 3.65
C ALA A 231 -4.00 -3.41 4.54
N GLU A 232 -2.99 -2.83 5.19
CA GLU A 232 -3.18 -1.65 6.05
C GLU A 232 -3.53 -0.40 5.25
N LEU A 233 -2.88 -0.20 4.09
CA LEU A 233 -3.24 0.89 3.17
C LEU A 233 -4.64 0.68 2.60
N LEU A 234 -5.00 -0.57 2.27
CA LEU A 234 -6.33 -0.91 1.77
C LEU A 234 -7.41 -0.62 2.81
N ASP A 235 -7.23 -1.06 4.05
CA ASP A 235 -8.13 -0.78 5.17
C ASP A 235 -8.31 0.73 5.38
N LEU A 236 -7.20 1.47 5.39
CA LEU A 236 -7.20 2.92 5.51
C LEU A 236 -8.04 3.59 4.42
N LEU A 237 -7.91 3.15 3.16
CA LEU A 237 -8.68 3.71 2.06
C LEU A 237 -10.17 3.32 2.14
N LEU A 238 -10.48 2.06 2.39
CA LEU A 238 -11.87 1.59 2.51
C LEU A 238 -12.62 2.31 3.64
N SER A 239 -11.94 2.62 4.74
CA SER A 239 -12.49 3.44 5.84
C SER A 239 -12.96 4.84 5.42
N GLN A 240 -12.55 5.33 4.25
CA GLN A 240 -12.99 6.61 3.69
C GLN A 240 -14.34 6.51 2.94
N GLY A 241 -15.06 5.40 3.09
CA GLY A 241 -16.40 5.21 2.52
C GLY A 241 -16.39 4.83 1.04
N TYR A 242 -15.34 4.15 0.58
CA TYR A 242 -15.35 3.52 -0.73
C TYR A 242 -16.40 2.41 -0.75
N ASP A 243 -17.19 2.35 -1.83
CA ASP A 243 -17.99 1.17 -2.11
C ASP A 243 -17.05 0.03 -2.52
N VAL A 244 -16.96 -0.99 -1.66
CA VAL A 244 -16.08 -2.15 -1.82
C VAL A 244 -16.60 -3.13 -2.88
N ASN A 245 -17.88 -3.05 -3.25
CA ASN A 245 -18.53 -3.96 -4.19
C ASN A 245 -18.55 -3.44 -5.63
N LYS A 246 -18.14 -2.19 -5.85
CA LYS A 246 -18.05 -1.63 -7.20
C LYS A 246 -16.93 -2.32 -8.00
N PRO A 247 -17.07 -2.42 -9.34
CA PRO A 247 -15.99 -2.88 -10.17
C PRO A 247 -14.86 -1.83 -10.26
N ASN A 248 -13.64 -2.33 -10.38
CA ASN A 248 -12.46 -1.58 -10.77
C ASN A 248 -12.54 -1.16 -12.25
N ARG A 249 -11.49 -0.50 -12.75
CA ARG A 249 -11.41 -0.01 -14.13
C ARG A 249 -11.39 -1.12 -15.19
N ASP A 250 -11.02 -2.34 -14.82
CA ASP A 250 -11.01 -3.50 -15.70
C ASP A 250 -12.34 -4.27 -15.69
N GLY A 251 -13.33 -3.79 -14.91
CA GLY A 251 -14.66 -4.37 -14.81
C GLY A 251 -14.79 -5.49 -13.78
N TRP A 252 -13.76 -5.73 -12.96
CA TRP A 252 -13.76 -6.75 -11.90
C TRP A 252 -14.08 -6.12 -10.55
N THR A 253 -14.85 -6.78 -9.69
CA THR A 253 -14.95 -6.35 -8.28
C THR A 253 -13.55 -6.38 -7.64
N TYR A 254 -13.36 -5.59 -6.59
CA TYR A 254 -12.10 -5.63 -5.84
C TYR A 254 -11.82 -7.01 -5.25
N LEU A 255 -12.85 -7.72 -4.80
CA LEU A 255 -12.75 -9.07 -4.25
C LEU A 255 -12.31 -10.09 -5.30
N GLU A 256 -12.87 -10.04 -6.52
CA GLU A 256 -12.43 -10.91 -7.62
C GLU A 256 -10.99 -10.60 -8.03
N SER A 257 -10.63 -9.32 -8.16
CA SER A 257 -9.26 -8.92 -8.50
C SER A 257 -8.24 -9.38 -7.46
N ALA A 258 -8.57 -9.31 -6.17
CA ALA A 258 -7.69 -9.72 -5.08
C ALA A 258 -7.60 -11.25 -4.90
N SER A 259 -8.52 -12.02 -5.50
CA SER A 259 -8.59 -13.47 -5.37
C SER A 259 -7.74 -14.24 -6.40
N GLY A 260 -7.06 -13.53 -7.32
CA GLY A 260 -6.25 -14.13 -8.37
C GLY A 260 -4.88 -13.47 -8.55
N VAL A 261 -4.10 -14.00 -9.49
CA VAL A 261 -2.79 -13.44 -9.84
C VAL A 261 -2.98 -12.11 -10.56
N ILE A 262 -2.31 -11.07 -10.06
CA ILE A 262 -2.34 -9.74 -10.66
C ILE A 262 -1.00 -9.49 -11.34
N GLY A 263 -1.04 -9.25 -12.64
CA GLY A 263 0.16 -8.91 -13.42
C GLY A 263 0.58 -7.47 -13.17
N ARG A 264 1.81 -7.25 -12.72
CA ARG A 264 2.39 -5.90 -12.63
C ARG A 264 3.44 -5.71 -13.74
N SER A 265 3.24 -4.71 -14.58
CA SER A 265 4.30 -4.24 -15.48
C SER A 265 5.36 -3.52 -14.65
N SER A 266 6.53 -4.13 -14.48
CA SER A 266 7.68 -3.38 -13.98
C SER A 266 8.28 -2.53 -15.10
N ASN A 267 8.94 -1.44 -14.72
CA ASN A 267 9.72 -0.56 -15.60
C ASN A 267 10.94 -1.27 -16.24
N GLU A 268 11.22 -2.52 -15.87
CA GLU A 268 12.37 -3.32 -16.33
C GLU A 268 11.98 -4.44 -17.32
N SER A 269 10.86 -4.30 -18.03
CA SER A 269 10.42 -5.22 -19.09
C SER A 269 10.12 -6.66 -18.62
N MET A 270 10.02 -6.91 -17.32
CA MET A 270 9.61 -8.19 -16.75
C MET A 270 8.23 -8.05 -16.11
N TYR A 271 7.25 -8.82 -16.61
CA TYR A 271 5.98 -9.00 -15.92
C TYR A 271 6.25 -9.76 -14.62
N VAL A 272 5.96 -9.14 -13.49
CA VAL A 272 5.99 -9.83 -12.19
C VAL A 272 4.57 -10.22 -11.85
N ASN A 273 4.31 -11.52 -11.80
CA ASN A 273 3.07 -12.06 -11.27
C ASN A 273 3.06 -11.81 -9.77
N GLN A 274 2.03 -11.15 -9.26
CA GLN A 274 1.78 -11.08 -7.84
C GLN A 274 0.71 -12.10 -7.48
N TYR A 275 1.07 -13.06 -6.63
CA TYR A 275 0.13 -14.03 -6.09
C TYR A 275 -0.80 -13.37 -5.07
N PRO A 276 -2.07 -13.83 -5.01
CA PRO A 276 -3.06 -13.22 -4.13
C PRO A 276 -2.70 -13.48 -2.65
N LYS A 277 -2.90 -12.47 -1.81
CA LYS A 277 -2.68 -12.56 -0.35
C LYS A 277 -4.01 -12.66 0.39
N ALA A 278 -4.09 -13.62 1.31
CA ALA A 278 -5.29 -13.85 2.11
C ALA A 278 -5.68 -12.61 2.93
N GLU A 279 -4.70 -11.82 3.39
CA GLU A 279 -4.92 -10.61 4.18
C GLU A 279 -5.65 -9.51 3.38
N ILE A 280 -5.42 -9.43 2.07
CA ILE A 280 -6.11 -8.47 1.19
C ILE A 280 -7.58 -8.87 1.06
N VAL A 281 -7.85 -10.14 0.78
CA VAL A 281 -9.22 -10.68 0.71
C VAL A 281 -9.94 -10.53 2.05
N GLN A 282 -9.27 -10.86 3.15
CA GLN A 282 -9.81 -10.69 4.49
C GLN A 282 -10.20 -9.24 4.78
N THR A 283 -9.36 -8.28 4.38
CA THR A 283 -9.64 -6.85 4.53
C THR A 283 -10.87 -6.44 3.73
N LEU A 284 -10.99 -6.87 2.46
CA LEU A 284 -12.17 -6.58 1.63
C LEU A 284 -13.45 -7.16 2.24
N LEU A 285 -13.41 -8.42 2.68
CA LEU A 285 -14.54 -9.08 3.34
C LEU A 285 -14.94 -8.36 4.64
N ALA A 286 -13.96 -7.92 5.44
CA ALA A 286 -14.23 -7.16 6.67
C ALA A 286 -14.93 -5.81 6.42
N HIS A 287 -14.70 -5.21 5.24
CA HIS A 287 -15.40 -4.00 4.79
C HIS A 287 -16.71 -4.29 4.03
N GLY A 288 -17.17 -5.54 4.01
CA GLY A 288 -18.47 -5.93 3.44
C GLY A 288 -18.45 -6.25 1.94
N ALA A 289 -17.30 -6.66 1.41
CA ALA A 289 -17.25 -7.25 0.06
C ALA A 289 -18.11 -8.52 0.00
N ASP A 290 -18.99 -8.59 -0.98
CA ASP A 290 -19.94 -9.69 -1.15
C ASP A 290 -19.42 -10.68 -2.21
N PRO A 291 -18.96 -11.88 -1.81
CA PRO A 291 -18.49 -12.89 -2.76
C PRO A 291 -19.62 -13.45 -3.66
N GLY A 292 -20.88 -13.18 -3.31
CA GLY A 292 -22.05 -13.52 -4.10
C GLY A 292 -22.23 -12.64 -5.34
N LEU A 293 -21.49 -11.52 -5.48
CA LEU A 293 -21.61 -10.62 -6.63
C LEU A 293 -20.70 -10.97 -7.81
N ASP A 294 -19.64 -11.76 -7.59
CA ASP A 294 -18.58 -11.95 -8.58
C ASP A 294 -18.15 -13.43 -8.74
N SER A 295 -17.00 -13.66 -9.39
CA SER A 295 -16.42 -14.99 -9.56
C SER A 295 -15.17 -15.22 -8.69
N SER A 296 -15.02 -14.49 -7.58
CA SER A 296 -13.87 -14.57 -6.66
C SER A 296 -13.55 -16.00 -6.23
N LEU A 297 -14.56 -16.80 -5.87
CA LEU A 297 -14.34 -18.19 -5.46
C LEU A 297 -13.82 -19.06 -6.62
N TYR A 298 -14.33 -18.86 -7.84
CA TYR A 298 -13.83 -19.55 -9.02
C TYR A 298 -12.35 -19.20 -9.26
N THR A 299 -12.02 -17.90 -9.18
CA THR A 299 -10.67 -17.37 -9.35
C THR A 299 -9.72 -17.93 -8.28
N ALA A 300 -10.13 -18.00 -7.02
CA ALA A 300 -9.32 -18.56 -5.95
C ALA A 300 -9.00 -20.05 -6.14
N VAL A 301 -9.96 -20.84 -6.64
CA VAL A 301 -9.73 -22.26 -7.00
C VAL A 301 -8.81 -22.36 -8.22
N GLN A 302 -9.01 -21.52 -9.23
CA GLN A 302 -8.16 -21.47 -10.42
C GLN A 302 -6.69 -21.19 -10.06
N TRP A 303 -6.43 -20.30 -9.11
CA TRP A 303 -5.08 -19.96 -8.65
C TRP A 303 -4.64 -20.78 -7.43
N SER A 304 -5.28 -21.93 -7.17
CA SER A 304 -4.90 -22.89 -6.12
C SER A 304 -4.68 -22.26 -4.74
N SER A 305 -5.46 -21.22 -4.42
CA SER A 305 -5.32 -20.42 -3.20
C SER A 305 -6.25 -20.90 -2.10
N TYR A 306 -5.91 -22.01 -1.45
CA TYR A 306 -6.74 -22.64 -0.41
C TYR A 306 -7.19 -21.67 0.72
N PRO A 307 -6.33 -20.80 1.30
CA PRO A 307 -6.77 -19.87 2.34
C PRO A 307 -7.87 -18.92 1.87
N ILE A 308 -7.77 -18.42 0.63
CA ILE A 308 -8.76 -17.53 0.04
C ILE A 308 -10.06 -18.28 -0.24
N VAL A 309 -9.98 -19.52 -0.75
CA VAL A 309 -11.16 -20.39 -0.90
C VAL A 309 -11.91 -20.52 0.43
N GLN A 310 -11.20 -20.78 1.53
CA GLN A 310 -11.82 -20.89 2.85
C GLN A 310 -12.42 -19.57 3.36
N LEU A 311 -11.74 -18.44 3.14
CA LEU A 311 -12.29 -17.11 3.48
C LEU A 311 -13.59 -16.82 2.74
N LEU A 312 -13.61 -17.07 1.43
CA LEU A 312 -14.78 -16.79 0.59
C LEU A 312 -15.96 -17.70 0.92
N LEU A 313 -15.73 -18.99 1.17
CA LEU A 313 -16.80 -19.91 1.60
C LEU A 313 -17.36 -19.53 2.97
N LYS A 314 -16.52 -19.13 3.92
CA LYS A 314 -16.96 -18.61 5.23
C LYS A 314 -17.77 -17.33 5.10
N ALA A 315 -17.49 -16.53 4.08
CA ALA A 315 -18.26 -15.33 3.73
C ALA A 315 -19.52 -15.63 2.88
N GLY A 316 -19.85 -16.90 2.63
CA GLY A 316 -21.09 -17.29 1.94
C GLY A 316 -21.00 -17.44 0.43
N ALA A 317 -19.79 -17.52 -0.15
CA ALA A 317 -19.62 -17.78 -1.58
C ALA A 317 -20.24 -19.13 -1.99
N ASP A 318 -21.04 -19.15 -3.06
CA ASP A 318 -21.67 -20.37 -3.59
C ASP A 318 -20.71 -21.13 -4.54
N PRO A 319 -20.27 -22.36 -4.21
CA PRO A 319 -19.38 -23.15 -5.05
C PRO A 319 -20.02 -23.61 -6.38
N TYR A 320 -21.33 -23.46 -6.55
CA TYR A 320 -22.07 -23.80 -7.76
C TYR A 320 -22.51 -22.57 -8.57
N LYS A 321 -22.17 -21.35 -8.13
CA LYS A 321 -22.45 -20.14 -8.89
C LYS A 321 -21.67 -20.17 -10.20
N LYS A 322 -22.38 -19.91 -11.30
CA LYS A 322 -21.78 -19.83 -12.63
C LYS A 322 -21.15 -18.47 -12.87
N ASN A 323 -19.93 -18.46 -13.41
CA ASN A 323 -19.29 -17.28 -13.95
C ASN A 323 -19.87 -16.93 -15.34
N ARG A 324 -19.33 -15.87 -15.97
CA ARG A 324 -19.75 -15.43 -17.32
C ARG A 324 -19.51 -16.45 -18.44
N PHE A 325 -18.67 -17.46 -18.20
CA PHE A 325 -18.37 -18.56 -19.12
C PHE A 325 -19.15 -19.84 -18.82
N GLN A 326 -20.13 -19.78 -17.90
CA GLN A 326 -20.91 -20.93 -17.42
C GLN A 326 -20.13 -21.94 -16.56
N ASP A 327 -18.89 -21.67 -16.21
CA ASP A 327 -18.11 -22.51 -15.30
C ASP A 327 -18.46 -22.20 -13.84
N THR A 328 -18.27 -23.19 -12.97
CA THR A 328 -18.50 -23.08 -11.53
C THR A 328 -17.20 -23.30 -10.77
N PRO A 329 -17.05 -22.75 -9.55
CA PRO A 329 -15.93 -23.11 -8.68
C PRO A 329 -15.80 -24.62 -8.49
N TYR A 330 -16.92 -25.34 -8.38
CA TYR A 330 -16.95 -26.80 -8.32
C TYR A 330 -16.38 -27.48 -9.55
N SER A 331 -16.78 -27.09 -10.77
CA SER A 331 -16.24 -27.68 -12.00
C SER A 331 -14.75 -27.41 -12.16
N MET A 332 -14.27 -26.23 -11.75
CA MET A 332 -12.84 -25.93 -11.69
C MET A 332 -12.12 -26.83 -10.67
N ALA A 333 -12.67 -27.00 -9.47
CA ALA A 333 -12.09 -27.86 -8.44
C ALA A 333 -12.03 -29.33 -8.87
N VAL A 334 -13.02 -29.82 -9.62
CA VAL A 334 -12.97 -31.15 -10.25
C VAL A 334 -11.80 -31.25 -11.22
N SER A 335 -11.62 -30.26 -12.11
CA SER A 335 -10.51 -30.27 -13.08
C SER A 335 -9.12 -30.22 -12.42
N ARG A 336 -9.04 -29.68 -11.20
CA ARG A 336 -7.80 -29.57 -10.41
C ARG A 336 -7.62 -30.66 -9.35
N GLY A 337 -8.62 -31.51 -9.13
CA GLY A 337 -8.60 -32.52 -8.07
C GLY A 337 -8.61 -31.93 -6.64
N THR A 338 -9.27 -30.77 -6.45
CA THR A 338 -9.30 -30.01 -5.18
C THR A 338 -10.71 -29.87 -4.61
N THR A 339 -11.63 -30.79 -4.94
CA THR A 339 -13.04 -30.68 -4.55
C THR A 339 -13.30 -30.57 -3.05
N LYS A 340 -12.45 -31.14 -2.19
CA LYS A 340 -12.64 -31.02 -0.73
C LYS A 340 -12.33 -29.63 -0.20
N TRP A 341 -11.65 -28.78 -0.98
CA TRP A 341 -11.42 -27.39 -0.61
C TRP A 341 -12.71 -26.59 -0.54
N LEU A 342 -13.76 -27.05 -1.22
CA LEU A 342 -15.08 -26.39 -1.28
C LEU A 342 -15.98 -26.71 -0.07
N THR A 343 -15.43 -27.35 0.96
CA THR A 343 -16.09 -27.53 2.25
C THR A 343 -15.47 -26.57 3.26
N VAL A 344 -16.30 -25.81 3.99
CA VAL A 344 -15.84 -24.92 5.06
C VAL A 344 -15.21 -25.76 6.18
N GLN A 345 -14.00 -25.39 6.60
CA GLN A 345 -13.30 -26.01 7.72
C GLN A 345 -13.21 -25.04 8.92
N ASP A 346 -13.79 -25.44 10.05
CA ASP A 346 -13.82 -24.65 11.29
C ASP A 346 -12.56 -24.84 12.17
N LYS A 347 -11.81 -25.91 11.96
CA LYS A 347 -10.55 -26.24 12.65
C LYS A 347 -9.37 -26.24 11.68
N GLN A 348 -8.14 -26.42 12.17
CA GLN A 348 -6.90 -26.41 11.37
C GLN A 348 -7.04 -27.23 10.07
N PRO A 349 -6.28 -26.85 9.00
CA PRO A 349 -6.44 -27.46 7.69
C PRO A 349 -6.39 -28.99 7.78
N LEU A 350 -7.43 -29.64 7.26
CA LEU A 350 -7.41 -31.08 6.94
C LEU A 350 -6.68 -31.35 5.62
N ILE A 351 -6.12 -30.31 5.01
CA ILE A 351 -5.39 -30.37 3.75
C ILE A 351 -3.90 -30.19 4.09
N PRO A 352 -3.07 -31.22 3.87
CA PRO A 352 -1.63 -31.14 4.06
C PRO A 352 -0.98 -29.95 3.34
N GLU A 353 -0.12 -29.24 4.06
CA GLU A 353 0.61 -28.04 3.61
C GLU A 353 2.09 -28.34 3.44
N LEU A 354 2.67 -27.97 2.29
CA LEU A 354 4.08 -28.15 2.00
C LEU A 354 4.72 -26.83 1.54
N HIS A 355 5.80 -26.46 2.20
CA HIS A 355 6.64 -25.32 1.90
C HIS A 355 7.84 -25.80 1.09
N ILE A 356 8.08 -25.18 -0.07
CA ILE A 356 9.14 -25.58 -0.98
C ILE A 356 10.20 -24.51 -1.00
N ASN A 357 11.45 -24.89 -0.72
CA ASN A 357 12.60 -24.01 -0.81
C ASN A 357 13.53 -24.50 -1.92
N ASP A 358 14.16 -23.58 -2.65
CA ASP A 358 15.24 -23.91 -3.56
C ASP A 358 16.47 -24.44 -2.82
N ALA A 359 17.54 -24.79 -3.54
CA ALA A 359 18.75 -25.34 -2.93
C ALA A 359 19.47 -24.37 -1.97
N GLN A 360 19.19 -23.07 -2.05
CA GLN A 360 19.75 -22.03 -1.20
C GLN A 360 18.86 -21.73 0.02
N GLY A 361 17.67 -22.35 0.10
CA GLY A 361 16.71 -22.09 1.18
C GLY A 361 15.75 -20.95 0.87
N VAL A 362 15.72 -20.44 -0.36
CA VAL A 362 14.79 -19.39 -0.77
C VAL A 362 13.43 -20.03 -1.12
N PRO A 363 12.31 -19.53 -0.57
CA PRO A 363 10.99 -20.05 -0.90
C PRO A 363 10.66 -20.00 -2.40
N VAL A 364 10.01 -21.05 -2.90
CA VAL A 364 9.56 -21.15 -4.29
C VAL A 364 8.06 -20.89 -4.37
N GLU A 365 7.70 -19.82 -5.09
CA GLU A 365 6.32 -19.32 -5.13
C GLU A 365 5.40 -20.05 -6.10
N SER A 366 5.90 -20.91 -7.00
CA SER A 366 5.01 -21.69 -7.85
C SER A 366 5.68 -22.88 -8.52
N GLY A 367 4.83 -23.84 -8.89
CA GLY A 367 5.23 -25.01 -9.65
C GLY A 367 4.21 -26.14 -9.58
N THR A 368 4.69 -27.33 -9.90
CA THR A 368 3.91 -28.56 -9.83
C THR A 368 4.69 -29.66 -9.13
N ILE A 369 4.05 -30.36 -8.19
CA ILE A 369 4.59 -31.53 -7.49
C ILE A 369 3.90 -32.77 -8.05
N PHE A 370 4.64 -33.82 -8.36
CA PHE A 370 4.07 -35.14 -8.57
C PHE A 370 4.22 -35.98 -7.31
N ILE A 371 3.09 -36.39 -6.73
CA ILE A 371 3.02 -37.22 -5.54
C ILE A 371 2.40 -38.56 -5.89
N GLN A 372 3.08 -39.63 -5.48
CA GLN A 372 2.68 -41.02 -5.73
C GLN A 372 2.42 -41.75 -4.41
N SER A 373 1.42 -42.63 -4.37
CA SER A 373 1.25 -43.55 -3.24
C SER A 373 2.45 -44.49 -3.12
N ALA A 374 2.97 -44.66 -1.89
CA ALA A 374 4.00 -45.65 -1.61
C ALA A 374 3.45 -47.09 -1.53
N GLU A 375 2.13 -47.25 -1.53
CA GLU A 375 1.42 -48.53 -1.37
C GLU A 375 0.82 -49.04 -2.68
N GLY A 376 1.15 -48.43 -3.83
CA GLY A 376 0.62 -48.82 -5.14
C GLY A 376 -0.84 -48.45 -5.37
N ARG A 377 -1.38 -47.50 -4.58
CA ARG A 377 -2.73 -46.95 -4.74
C ARG A 377 -2.73 -45.83 -5.79
N TYR A 378 -2.77 -46.21 -7.06
CA TYR A 378 -2.71 -45.28 -8.20
C TYR A 378 -3.86 -44.25 -8.23
N ASP A 379 -5.00 -44.55 -7.58
CA ASP A 379 -6.11 -43.60 -7.39
C ASP A 379 -5.72 -42.39 -6.51
N LEU A 380 -4.64 -42.52 -5.74
CA LEU A 380 -4.12 -41.47 -4.87
C LEU A 380 -3.00 -40.66 -5.52
N ASP A 381 -2.47 -41.11 -6.66
CA ASP A 381 -1.42 -40.39 -7.40
C ASP A 381 -1.99 -39.08 -7.96
N ARG A 382 -1.27 -37.97 -7.79
CA ARG A 382 -1.76 -36.65 -8.23
C ARG A 382 -0.65 -35.65 -8.50
N TRP A 383 -0.95 -34.77 -9.44
CA TRP A 383 -0.20 -33.54 -9.69
C TRP A 383 -0.78 -32.43 -8.82
N VAL A 384 0.04 -31.85 -7.96
CA VAL A 384 -0.32 -30.71 -7.12
C VAL A 384 0.30 -29.46 -7.73
N ASN A 385 -0.53 -28.62 -8.35
CA ASN A 385 -0.11 -27.28 -8.75
C ASN A 385 -0.21 -26.36 -7.54
N TRP A 386 0.79 -25.50 -7.34
CA TRP A 386 0.73 -24.48 -6.31
C TRP A 386 1.15 -23.12 -6.86
N GLU A 387 0.56 -22.09 -6.27
CA GLU A 387 0.81 -20.69 -6.53
C GLU A 387 0.86 -19.98 -5.16
N GLY A 388 1.86 -19.15 -4.92
CA GLY A 388 2.22 -18.63 -3.60
C GLY A 388 3.20 -19.53 -2.82
N LEU A 389 3.37 -19.24 -1.53
CA LEU A 389 4.44 -19.83 -0.71
C LEU A 389 4.14 -21.22 -0.13
N THR A 390 2.91 -21.72 -0.33
CA THR A 390 2.45 -22.99 0.25
C THR A 390 1.73 -23.82 -0.80
N ALA A 391 2.15 -25.08 -0.94
CA ALA A 391 1.45 -26.08 -1.71
C ALA A 391 0.45 -26.83 -0.82
N TYR A 392 -0.81 -26.87 -1.25
CA TYR A 392 -1.89 -27.57 -0.56
C TYR A 392 -2.20 -28.85 -1.31
N ALA A 393 -1.99 -30.00 -0.67
CA ALA A 393 -2.20 -31.30 -1.29
C ALA A 393 -3.39 -31.99 -0.64
N GLU A 394 -4.48 -32.18 -1.38
CA GLU A 394 -5.61 -32.97 -0.87
C GLU A 394 -5.20 -34.45 -0.82
N LEU A 395 -4.68 -34.93 0.31
CA LEU A 395 -4.22 -36.31 0.50
C LEU A 395 -4.80 -36.90 1.79
N PRO A 396 -5.32 -38.16 1.77
CA PRO A 396 -5.65 -38.85 3.00
C PRO A 396 -4.39 -39.25 3.77
N ASP A 397 -4.56 -39.66 5.02
CA ASP A 397 -3.47 -40.21 5.84
C ASP A 397 -2.88 -41.46 5.15
N GLY A 398 -1.55 -41.55 5.11
CA GLY A 398 -0.86 -42.62 4.40
C GLY A 398 0.61 -42.31 4.08
N LEU A 399 1.25 -43.26 3.40
CA LEU A 399 2.63 -43.15 2.91
C LEU A 399 2.65 -42.78 1.43
N TYR A 400 3.48 -41.81 1.08
CA TYR A 400 3.61 -41.27 -0.27
C TYR A 400 5.08 -41.03 -0.62
N ASN A 401 5.33 -40.77 -1.90
CA ASN A 401 6.61 -40.29 -2.40
C ASN A 401 6.39 -39.00 -3.19
N ILE A 402 7.17 -37.96 -2.89
CA ILE A 402 7.34 -36.83 -3.80
C ILE A 402 8.30 -37.29 -4.89
N VAL A 403 7.75 -37.62 -6.05
CA VAL A 403 8.50 -38.15 -7.19
C VAL A 403 9.29 -37.02 -7.84
N SER A 404 8.60 -35.91 -8.14
CA SER A 404 9.26 -34.75 -8.73
C SER A 404 8.62 -33.42 -8.31
N VAL A 405 9.41 -32.36 -8.40
CA VAL A 405 8.97 -30.97 -8.28
C VAL A 405 9.45 -30.21 -9.50
N ARG A 406 8.52 -29.62 -10.24
CA ARG A 406 8.79 -28.80 -11.41
C ARG A 406 8.48 -27.35 -11.08
N THR A 407 9.47 -26.48 -11.26
CA THR A 407 9.33 -25.03 -11.12
C THR A 407 9.48 -24.37 -12.49
N TYR A 408 9.28 -23.05 -12.58
CA TYR A 408 9.58 -22.31 -13.81
C TYR A 408 11.04 -22.46 -14.27
N ARG A 409 11.98 -22.62 -13.33
CA ARG A 409 13.42 -22.62 -13.61
C ARG A 409 14.01 -24.01 -13.81
N THR A 410 13.50 -25.01 -13.09
CA THR A 410 14.13 -26.34 -13.04
C THR A 410 13.14 -27.45 -12.65
N THR A 411 13.46 -28.68 -13.05
CA THR A 411 12.79 -29.91 -12.60
C THR A 411 13.71 -30.65 -11.61
N ASN A 412 13.17 -31.08 -10.47
CA ASN A 412 13.86 -31.88 -9.46
C ASN A 412 13.20 -33.26 -9.36
N VAL A 413 13.90 -34.34 -9.73
CA VAL A 413 13.44 -35.73 -9.50
C VAL A 413 14.03 -36.22 -8.18
N LEU A 414 13.18 -36.51 -7.19
CA LEU A 414 13.62 -36.71 -5.80
C LEU A 414 13.32 -38.11 -5.26
N ASN A 415 12.16 -38.69 -5.62
CA ASN A 415 11.63 -39.92 -4.99
C ASN A 415 11.71 -39.89 -3.46
N LYS A 416 11.31 -38.76 -2.86
CA LYS A 416 11.43 -38.54 -1.42
C LYS A 416 10.22 -39.11 -0.69
N PRO A 417 10.38 -40.05 0.26
CA PRO A 417 9.27 -40.56 1.04
C PRO A 417 8.72 -39.47 1.97
N ILE A 418 7.40 -39.43 2.07
CA ILE A 418 6.64 -38.51 2.92
C ILE A 418 5.47 -39.26 3.54
N ARG A 419 4.99 -38.78 4.68
CA ARG A 419 3.83 -39.34 5.36
C ARG A 419 2.83 -38.24 5.66
N VAL A 420 1.56 -38.55 5.42
CA VAL A 420 0.44 -37.74 5.86
C VAL A 420 -0.17 -38.40 7.09
N GLN A 421 -0.31 -37.64 8.17
CA GLN A 421 -0.95 -38.10 9.40
C GLN A 421 -1.78 -36.96 10.01
N ASN A 422 -3.03 -37.25 10.39
CA ASN A 422 -3.98 -36.28 10.90
C ASN A 422 -4.14 -35.06 9.96
N GLY A 423 -4.14 -35.31 8.64
CA GLY A 423 -4.27 -34.25 7.63
C GLY A 423 -3.05 -33.34 7.46
N ARG A 424 -1.86 -33.76 7.93
CA ARG A 424 -0.61 -32.98 7.82
C ARG A 424 0.54 -33.83 7.30
N PHE A 425 1.47 -33.20 6.59
CA PHE A 425 2.75 -33.85 6.33
C PHE A 425 3.58 -33.91 7.62
N GLU A 426 4.21 -35.05 7.91
CA GLU A 426 5.15 -35.15 9.05
C GLU A 426 6.33 -34.17 8.91
N ASN A 427 6.70 -33.82 7.67
CA ASN A 427 7.65 -32.76 7.35
C ASN A 427 7.03 -31.79 6.34
N GLU A 428 6.72 -30.59 6.80
CA GLU A 428 6.05 -29.54 6.03
C GLU A 428 7.04 -28.74 5.17
N THR A 429 8.34 -29.05 5.19
CA THR A 429 9.34 -28.37 4.35
C THR A 429 10.07 -29.33 3.42
N LEU A 430 10.10 -28.97 2.14
CA LEU A 430 10.86 -29.62 1.10
C LEU A 430 11.96 -28.70 0.57
N GLN A 431 13.21 -29.06 0.88
CA GLN A 431 14.38 -28.46 0.26
C GLN A 431 14.67 -29.14 -1.09
N LEU A 432 14.67 -28.36 -2.17
CA LEU A 432 15.07 -28.83 -3.50
C LEU A 432 16.59 -29.00 -3.59
N GLN A 433 17.02 -29.87 -4.49
CA GLN A 433 18.43 -30.10 -4.76
C GLN A 433 18.93 -29.08 -5.79
N LYS A 434 20.22 -28.76 -5.70
CA LYS A 434 20.87 -27.96 -6.74
C LYS A 434 20.87 -28.76 -8.05
N PRO A 435 20.53 -28.16 -9.20
CA PRO A 435 20.64 -28.84 -10.48
C PRO A 435 22.02 -29.46 -10.66
N ASN A 436 22.06 -30.77 -10.93
CA ASN A 436 23.28 -31.52 -11.22
C ASN A 436 23.40 -31.89 -12.70
N VAL A 437 22.36 -31.61 -13.50
CA VAL A 437 22.38 -31.76 -14.95
C VAL A 437 22.06 -30.43 -15.61
N THR A 438 22.97 -29.99 -16.49
CA THR A 438 22.74 -28.86 -17.39
C THR A 438 22.79 -29.36 -18.83
N GLY A 439 21.97 -28.84 -19.72
CA GLY A 439 22.04 -29.28 -21.10
C GLY A 439 21.52 -28.31 -22.13
N THR A 440 21.82 -28.67 -23.38
CA THR A 440 21.50 -27.88 -24.57
C THR A 440 20.84 -28.74 -25.64
N ALA A 441 19.83 -28.18 -26.30
CA ALA A 441 19.23 -28.76 -27.50
C ALA A 441 19.98 -28.32 -28.77
N LEU A 442 20.32 -29.30 -29.60
CA LEU A 442 20.82 -29.12 -30.96
C LEU A 442 19.71 -29.47 -31.94
N PHE A 443 19.25 -28.47 -32.69
CA PHE A 443 18.21 -28.64 -33.70
C PHE A 443 18.87 -28.90 -35.06
N GLU A 444 18.54 -30.02 -35.70
CA GLU A 444 19.15 -30.45 -36.97
C GLU A 444 18.94 -29.45 -38.14
N ASN A 445 17.92 -28.60 -38.06
CA ASN A 445 17.61 -27.59 -39.09
C ASN A 445 18.30 -26.23 -38.87
N ALA A 446 19.27 -26.15 -37.95
CA ALA A 446 20.10 -24.97 -37.67
C ALA A 446 19.36 -23.65 -37.37
N THR A 447 18.06 -23.68 -37.03
CA THR A 447 17.30 -22.48 -36.64
C THR A 447 17.06 -22.43 -35.12
N VAL A 448 17.61 -21.35 -34.53
CA VAL A 448 17.36 -20.73 -33.20
C VAL A 448 16.91 -21.65 -32.06
N ASN A 449 17.71 -21.71 -30.99
CA ASN A 449 17.32 -21.94 -29.60
C ASN A 449 15.81 -21.81 -29.28
N ARG A 450 15.03 -22.89 -29.43
CA ARG A 450 13.57 -22.87 -29.21
C ARG A 450 13.22 -23.23 -27.77
N SER A 451 12.20 -22.56 -27.24
CA SER A 451 11.62 -22.92 -25.94
C SER A 451 10.55 -23.99 -26.09
N GLY A 452 10.57 -24.95 -25.18
CA GLY A 452 9.69 -26.12 -25.24
C GLY A 452 9.90 -27.02 -24.04
N GLN A 453 9.49 -28.29 -24.15
CA GLN A 453 9.69 -29.32 -23.14
C GLN A 453 10.25 -30.57 -23.79
N VAL A 454 11.09 -31.33 -23.09
CA VAL A 454 11.54 -32.65 -23.54
C VAL A 454 11.25 -33.70 -22.48
N ASN A 455 10.76 -34.86 -22.90
CA ASN A 455 10.58 -35.99 -22.00
C ASN A 455 11.93 -36.66 -21.69
N ILE A 456 12.07 -37.13 -20.46
CA ILE A 456 13.18 -37.95 -19.98
C ILE A 456 12.64 -39.31 -19.54
N TYR A 457 13.35 -40.36 -19.92
CA TYR A 457 13.06 -41.76 -19.58
C TYR A 457 14.25 -42.37 -18.85
N ASN A 458 14.01 -43.36 -17.99
CA ASN A 458 15.08 -44.17 -17.41
C ASN A 458 15.57 -45.26 -18.38
N ASP A 459 16.59 -46.01 -17.95
CA ASP A 459 17.16 -47.17 -18.64
C ASP A 459 16.16 -48.30 -18.96
N ARG A 460 15.04 -48.36 -18.23
CA ARG A 460 13.92 -49.29 -18.48
C ARG A 460 12.86 -48.71 -19.43
N ASN A 461 13.15 -47.60 -20.09
CA ASN A 461 12.22 -46.89 -20.98
C ASN A 461 10.91 -46.47 -20.28
N SER A 462 10.95 -46.27 -18.97
CA SER A 462 9.83 -45.71 -18.21
C SER A 462 9.97 -44.20 -18.15
N TYR A 463 8.87 -43.49 -18.38
CA TYR A 463 8.81 -42.04 -18.30
C TYR A 463 9.18 -41.55 -16.89
N ILE A 464 10.03 -40.53 -16.80
CA ILE A 464 10.49 -39.94 -15.54
C ILE A 464 9.91 -38.55 -15.34
N CYS A 465 10.15 -37.64 -16.28
CA CYS A 465 9.68 -36.25 -16.18
C CYS A 465 9.77 -35.51 -17.51
N ASP A 466 9.16 -34.34 -17.53
CA ASP A 466 9.43 -33.30 -18.52
C ASP A 466 10.38 -32.26 -17.95
N VAL A 467 11.32 -31.81 -18.77
CA VAL A 467 12.16 -30.65 -18.45
C VAL A 467 11.88 -29.53 -19.45
N VAL A 468 11.74 -28.31 -18.94
CA VAL A 468 11.55 -27.10 -19.74
C VAL A 468 12.88 -26.68 -20.35
N LEU A 469 12.88 -26.42 -21.65
CA LEU A 469 13.95 -25.76 -22.35
C LEU A 469 13.61 -24.28 -22.50
N ASN A 470 14.47 -23.41 -22.00
CA ASN A 470 14.42 -21.97 -22.20
C ASN A 470 15.51 -21.58 -23.19
N ASN A 471 15.10 -21.17 -24.40
CA ASN A 471 16.02 -20.89 -25.50
C ASN A 471 17.01 -22.06 -25.71
N GLY A 472 16.49 -23.27 -25.82
CA GLY A 472 17.29 -24.48 -26.05
C GLY A 472 18.16 -24.94 -24.86
N LYS A 473 18.14 -24.26 -23.71
CA LYS A 473 18.89 -24.66 -22.51
C LYS A 473 17.97 -25.21 -21.44
N PHE A 474 18.43 -26.19 -20.68
CA PHE A 474 17.69 -26.74 -19.55
C PHE A 474 18.60 -27.06 -18.37
N GLU A 475 18.02 -27.06 -17.17
CA GLU A 475 18.67 -27.47 -15.93
C GLU A 475 17.71 -28.32 -15.12
N LEU A 476 18.20 -29.42 -14.57
CA LEU A 476 17.42 -30.31 -13.72
C LEU A 476 18.30 -31.02 -12.69
N TYR A 477 17.64 -31.54 -11.66
CA TYR A 477 18.23 -32.52 -10.76
C TYR A 477 17.71 -33.91 -11.09
N LEU A 478 18.63 -34.86 -11.28
CA LEU A 478 18.36 -36.29 -11.45
C LEU A 478 19.19 -37.10 -10.43
N PRO A 479 18.62 -38.16 -9.83
CA PRO A 479 19.40 -39.13 -9.08
C PRO A 479 20.43 -39.84 -9.97
N PRO A 480 21.48 -40.45 -9.39
CA PRO A 480 22.47 -41.23 -10.15
C PRO A 480 21.80 -42.32 -10.99
N GLY A 481 22.21 -42.46 -12.25
CA GLY A 481 21.60 -43.38 -13.19
C GLY A 481 21.80 -42.99 -14.65
N THR A 482 21.21 -43.78 -15.54
CA THR A 482 21.21 -43.56 -16.99
C THR A 482 19.81 -43.23 -17.47
N TYR A 483 19.72 -42.20 -18.30
CA TYR A 483 18.47 -41.68 -18.83
C TYR A 483 18.58 -41.41 -20.32
N SER A 484 17.44 -41.32 -21.00
CA SER A 484 17.34 -40.98 -22.41
C SER A 484 16.27 -39.94 -22.69
N PHE A 485 16.43 -39.19 -23.77
CA PHE A 485 15.40 -38.28 -24.27
C PHE A 485 14.37 -39.02 -25.15
N GLY A 486 13.13 -38.53 -25.17
CA GLY A 486 12.06 -39.08 -26.02
C GLY A 486 11.52 -38.08 -27.03
N GLN A 487 10.44 -37.37 -26.69
CA GLN A 487 9.85 -36.35 -27.56
C GLN A 487 10.17 -34.94 -27.07
N TYR A 488 10.35 -34.03 -28.01
CA TYR A 488 10.44 -32.59 -27.76
C TYR A 488 9.16 -31.90 -28.22
N PHE A 489 8.52 -31.15 -27.32
CA PHE A 489 7.30 -30.40 -27.54
C PHE A 489 7.62 -28.91 -27.56
N GLU A 490 7.47 -28.29 -28.72
CA GLU A 490 7.60 -26.86 -28.91
C GLU A 490 6.33 -26.16 -28.43
N PHE A 491 6.45 -25.03 -27.71
CA PHE A 491 5.26 -24.32 -27.19
C PHE A 491 4.34 -23.74 -28.27
N THR A 492 4.79 -23.71 -29.53
CA THR A 492 3.95 -23.39 -30.69
C THR A 492 3.06 -24.55 -31.13
N GLY A 493 3.12 -25.71 -30.44
CA GLY A 493 2.26 -26.87 -30.66
C GLY A 493 2.86 -27.96 -31.55
N ASN A 494 4.13 -27.85 -31.96
CA ASN A 494 4.79 -28.88 -32.76
C ASN A 494 5.52 -29.89 -31.87
N THR A 495 5.49 -31.16 -32.26
CA THR A 495 6.25 -32.23 -31.60
C THR A 495 7.34 -32.75 -32.53
N TYR A 496 8.51 -33.09 -31.98
CA TYR A 496 9.67 -33.60 -32.68
C TYR A 496 10.26 -34.80 -31.92
N SER A 497 11.03 -35.64 -32.61
CA SER A 497 11.81 -36.68 -31.93
C SER A 497 13.03 -36.04 -31.27
N ALA A 498 13.36 -36.47 -30.06
CA ALA A 498 14.54 -36.05 -29.32
C ALA A 498 15.40 -37.28 -28.99
N LYS A 499 16.71 -37.18 -29.21
CA LYS A 499 17.66 -38.28 -28.96
C LYS A 499 18.85 -37.80 -28.15
N GLY A 500 19.44 -38.73 -27.40
CA GLY A 500 20.59 -38.50 -26.54
C GLY A 500 20.42 -39.24 -25.22
N THR A 501 21.51 -39.31 -24.46
CA THR A 501 21.56 -40.00 -23.17
C THR A 501 22.14 -39.08 -22.11
N ILE A 502 21.69 -39.25 -20.87
CA ILE A 502 22.23 -38.57 -19.69
C ILE A 502 22.77 -39.66 -18.76
N SER A 503 24.04 -39.54 -18.38
CA SER A 503 24.65 -40.41 -17.36
C SER A 503 25.00 -39.57 -16.14
N VAL A 504 24.26 -39.77 -15.06
CA VAL A 504 24.43 -39.03 -13.82
C VAL A 504 25.21 -39.89 -12.83
N LEU A 505 26.36 -39.38 -12.40
CA LEU A 505 27.22 -40.03 -11.41
C LEU A 505 26.76 -39.68 -9.98
N ALA A 506 27.25 -40.43 -8.99
CA ALA A 506 26.95 -40.15 -7.58
C ALA A 506 27.44 -38.77 -7.12
N GLU A 507 28.52 -38.27 -7.72
CA GLU A 507 29.12 -36.98 -7.41
C GLU A 507 29.43 -36.20 -8.69
N GLY A 508 29.35 -34.87 -8.61
CA GLY A 508 29.67 -33.95 -9.70
C GLY A 508 28.46 -33.46 -10.51
N SER A 509 28.75 -32.77 -11.60
CA SER A 509 27.75 -32.23 -12.53
C SER A 509 27.86 -32.90 -13.90
N THR A 510 26.74 -33.25 -14.48
CA THR A 510 26.65 -33.83 -15.83
C THR A 510 26.22 -32.76 -16.84
N THR A 511 26.90 -32.71 -17.99
CA THR A 511 26.40 -31.96 -19.15
C THR A 511 25.72 -32.92 -20.12
N ALA A 512 24.54 -32.55 -20.60
CA ALA A 512 23.78 -33.36 -21.55
C ALA A 512 23.47 -32.58 -22.83
N THR A 513 23.51 -33.28 -23.96
CA THR A 513 23.09 -32.74 -25.26
C THR A 513 21.92 -33.54 -25.76
N VAL A 514 20.85 -32.85 -26.15
CA VAL A 514 19.70 -33.46 -26.81
C VAL A 514 19.66 -33.04 -28.28
N THR A 515 19.62 -34.00 -29.18
CA THR A 515 19.45 -33.74 -30.62
C THR A 515 17.97 -33.83 -30.98
N VAL A 516 17.43 -32.74 -31.51
CA VAL A 516 16.02 -32.63 -31.91
C VAL A 516 15.92 -32.72 -33.43
N SER A 517 15.04 -33.62 -33.90
CA SER A 517 14.90 -33.94 -35.32
C SER A 517 14.41 -32.76 -36.17
N ALA A 518 14.85 -32.69 -37.42
CA ALA A 518 14.39 -31.65 -38.36
C ALA A 518 12.91 -31.80 -38.77
N SER A 519 12.39 -33.03 -38.80
CA SER A 519 11.01 -33.33 -39.19
C SER A 519 10.09 -33.40 -37.97
N LYS A 520 8.85 -32.92 -38.13
CA LYS A 520 7.80 -33.08 -37.11
C LYS A 520 7.53 -34.55 -36.87
N TYR A 521 7.31 -34.90 -35.60
CA TYR A 521 6.82 -36.21 -35.22
C TYR A 521 5.41 -36.39 -35.75
N VAL A 522 5.23 -37.36 -36.65
CA VAL A 522 3.92 -37.77 -37.14
C VAL A 522 3.48 -38.94 -36.27
N TYR A 523 2.42 -38.73 -35.48
CA TYR A 523 1.81 -39.83 -34.75
C TYR A 523 1.38 -40.90 -35.76
N PRO A 524 1.68 -42.18 -35.50
CA PRO A 524 1.12 -43.26 -36.30
C PRO A 524 -0.41 -43.08 -36.32
N GLN A 525 -1.01 -42.98 -37.50
CA GLN A 525 -2.46 -43.03 -37.62
C GLN A 525 -2.90 -44.39 -37.06
N SER A 526 -3.71 -44.37 -36.01
CA SER A 526 -4.26 -45.55 -35.33
C SER A 526 -5.15 -46.37 -36.24
#